data_AF-A0A9J6FGV1-F1
#
_entry.id   AF-A0A9J6FGV1-F1
#
_cell.length_a   1.000
_cell.length_b   1.000
_cell.length_c   1.000
_cell.angle_alpha   90.00
_cell.angle_beta   90.00
_cell.angle_gamma   90.00
#
_symmetry.space_group_name_H-M   'P 1'
#
loop_
_entity.id
_entity.type
_entity.pdbx_description
1 polymer ?
#
loop_
_entity_poly.entity_id
_entity_poly.type
_entity_poly.pdbx_seq_one_letter_code
_entity_poly.pdbx_strand_id
1 'polypeptide(L)'
;MNGPLVLCQLNAASFTRSEPWAYRAEHIPTEHCTHVVFSMAGLKDWFNDLINYDVYHLATRPFFWKAVDLLLEKKKAHLLVSVGTFGDASRLITDVAGNSDTMARFSRNLVRWVLGNKLDGALMAGVFPAPGPLRNAMVKMVKKIGTLFRVHHLHLGLVVPPHAKLFHNRGAGVKLAQFVDVVVVMVSPFPFTGLCGKPTCMLCTRVIGHPKITGNSGHHVRSCQPFWQPSHPSHGALFN
;
A
#
# COMPACT_ATOMS: atom_id res chain seq x y z
N MET A 1 -21.77 9.11 -0.87
CA MET A 1 -21.83 7.68 -0.53
C MET A 1 -21.73 7.57 0.99
N ASN A 2 -22.76 7.06 1.67
CA ASN A 2 -22.78 6.88 3.13
C ASN A 2 -22.66 5.37 3.45
N GLY A 3 -21.42 4.87 3.45
CA GLY A 3 -21.12 3.45 3.71
C GLY A 3 -19.68 3.28 4.18
N PRO A 4 -19.28 2.06 4.61
CA PRO A 4 -17.92 1.82 5.06
C PRO A 4 -16.90 2.08 3.93
N LEU A 5 -15.77 2.69 4.30
CA LEU A 5 -14.65 2.91 3.39
C LEU A 5 -13.99 1.57 3.06
N VAL A 6 -14.03 1.17 1.79
CA VAL A 6 -13.36 -0.03 1.26
C VAL A 6 -12.32 0.40 0.23
N LEU A 7 -11.04 0.22 0.56
CA LEU A 7 -9.92 0.45 -0.35
C LEU A 7 -9.45 -0.88 -0.95
N CYS A 8 -9.53 -0.99 -2.27
CA CYS A 8 -9.05 -2.13 -3.03
C CYS A 8 -7.71 -1.80 -3.67
N GLN A 9 -6.63 -2.38 -3.16
CA GLN A 9 -5.29 -2.15 -3.68
C GLN A 9 -4.96 -3.08 -4.84
N LEU A 10 -4.64 -2.49 -5.99
CA LEU A 10 -4.29 -3.21 -7.20
C LEU A 10 -2.77 -3.34 -7.33
N ASN A 11 -2.34 -4.56 -7.66
CA ASN A 11 -0.98 -4.83 -8.10
C ASN A 11 -0.93 -4.84 -9.63
N ALA A 12 -0.44 -3.77 -10.25
CA ALA A 12 -0.36 -3.64 -11.70
C ALA A 12 0.50 -4.72 -12.38
N ALA A 13 1.42 -5.37 -11.66
CA ALA A 13 2.19 -6.49 -12.20
C ALA A 13 1.34 -7.74 -12.48
N SER A 14 0.10 -7.79 -11.97
CA SER A 14 -0.84 -8.88 -12.28
C SER A 14 -1.37 -8.84 -13.71
N PHE A 15 -1.23 -7.71 -14.43
CA PHE A 15 -1.76 -7.52 -15.78
C PHE A 15 -0.99 -8.32 -16.84
N THR A 16 0.28 -8.60 -16.58
CA THR A 16 1.20 -9.29 -17.51
C THR A 16 1.37 -10.76 -17.18
N ARG A 17 0.65 -11.29 -16.18
CA ARG A 17 0.65 -12.72 -15.88
C ARG A 17 0.00 -13.49 -17.04
N SER A 18 0.41 -14.73 -17.22
CA SER A 18 -0.24 -15.65 -18.16
C SER A 18 -1.62 -16.05 -17.65
N GLU A 19 -2.53 -16.36 -18.57
CA GLU A 19 -3.81 -16.96 -18.21
C GLU A 19 -3.61 -18.29 -17.46
N PRO A 20 -4.50 -18.66 -16.51
CA PRO A 20 -5.68 -17.91 -16.05
C PRO A 20 -5.39 -16.89 -14.93
N TRP A 21 -4.11 -16.57 -14.69
CA TRP A 21 -3.67 -15.75 -13.55
C TRP A 21 -3.61 -14.26 -13.84
N ALA A 22 -3.97 -13.84 -15.07
CA ALA A 22 -4.03 -12.44 -15.45
C ALA A 22 -5.21 -11.76 -14.75
N TYR A 23 -4.91 -10.78 -13.89
CA TYR A 23 -5.94 -10.02 -13.20
C TYR A 23 -5.94 -8.59 -13.72
N ARG A 24 -6.80 -8.28 -14.69
CA ARG A 24 -6.81 -7.02 -15.43
C ARG A 24 -7.89 -6.07 -14.91
N ALA A 25 -7.97 -4.88 -15.49
CA ALA A 25 -8.90 -3.83 -15.10
C ALA A 25 -10.37 -4.26 -15.17
N GLU A 26 -10.69 -5.14 -16.13
CA GLU A 26 -12.01 -5.69 -16.35
C GLU A 26 -12.48 -6.56 -15.17
N HIS A 27 -11.53 -7.17 -14.46
CA HIS A 27 -11.77 -8.08 -13.35
C HIS A 27 -11.93 -7.37 -11.99
N ILE A 28 -11.78 -6.04 -11.95
CA ILE A 28 -11.88 -5.25 -10.71
C ILE A 28 -13.35 -5.07 -10.33
N PRO A 29 -13.80 -5.57 -9.15
CA PRO A 29 -15.18 -5.47 -8.72
C PRO A 29 -15.47 -4.07 -8.13
N THR A 30 -15.62 -3.09 -9.02
CA THR A 30 -15.78 -1.67 -8.64
C THR A 30 -16.99 -1.39 -7.74
N GLU A 31 -18.02 -2.23 -7.80
CA GLU A 31 -19.22 -2.18 -6.96
C GLU A 31 -18.96 -2.56 -5.50
N HIS A 32 -17.85 -3.22 -5.20
CA HIS A 32 -17.45 -3.60 -3.84
C HIS A 32 -16.37 -2.67 -3.25
N CYS A 33 -15.82 -1.78 -4.06
CA CYS A 33 -14.72 -0.89 -3.69
C CYS A 33 -15.20 0.55 -3.71
N THR A 34 -15.04 1.27 -2.60
CA THR A 34 -15.26 2.73 -2.61
C THR A 34 -14.08 3.47 -3.26
N HIS A 35 -12.88 2.91 -3.12
CA HIS A 35 -11.64 3.45 -3.69
C HIS A 35 -10.84 2.30 -4.29
N VAL A 36 -10.31 2.52 -5.50
CA VAL A 36 -9.34 1.62 -6.13
C VAL A 36 -7.98 2.29 -6.10
N VAL A 37 -6.98 1.60 -5.57
CA VAL A 37 -5.64 2.14 -5.38
C VAL A 37 -4.65 1.46 -6.31
N PHE A 38 -4.10 2.21 -7.25
CA PHE A 38 -3.05 1.75 -8.14
C PHE A 38 -1.69 1.84 -7.45
N SER A 39 -1.09 0.69 -7.17
CA SER A 39 0.24 0.67 -6.56
C SER A 39 1.31 0.95 -7.62
N MET A 40 2.00 2.09 -7.48
CA MET A 40 3.09 2.43 -8.39
C MET A 40 4.43 2.23 -7.71
N ALA A 41 5.31 1.51 -8.39
CA ALA A 41 6.72 1.53 -8.08
C ALA A 41 7.29 2.86 -8.58
N GLY A 42 7.28 3.90 -7.75
CA GLY A 42 8.19 5.02 -7.96
C GLY A 42 9.57 4.64 -7.41
N LEU A 43 10.67 5.33 -7.73
CA LEU A 43 10.76 6.74 -7.37
C LEU A 43 12.08 7.42 -7.81
N LYS A 44 12.84 7.00 -8.84
CA LYS A 44 14.01 7.84 -9.21
C LYS A 44 13.60 9.10 -9.98
N ASP A 45 12.71 8.97 -10.95
CA ASP A 45 12.42 10.04 -11.92
C ASP A 45 11.31 11.01 -11.46
N TRP A 46 10.50 10.63 -10.46
CA TRP A 46 9.43 11.47 -9.91
C TRP A 46 9.96 12.76 -9.26
N PHE A 47 11.17 12.75 -8.72
CA PHE A 47 11.61 13.88 -7.90
C PHE A 47 12.18 15.04 -8.71
N ASN A 48 12.61 14.75 -9.95
CA ASN A 48 13.16 15.75 -10.85
C ASN A 48 12.18 16.13 -11.95
N ASP A 49 11.43 15.17 -12.53
CA ASP A 49 10.50 15.46 -13.62
C ASP A 49 9.38 14.40 -13.75
N LEU A 50 8.18 14.69 -13.21
CA LEU A 50 7.02 13.80 -13.39
C LEU A 50 6.50 13.77 -14.84
N ILE A 51 6.83 14.74 -15.69
CA ILE A 51 6.35 14.76 -17.09
C ILE A 51 6.99 13.61 -17.88
N ASN A 52 8.28 13.33 -17.64
CA ASN A 52 8.98 12.20 -18.25
C ASN A 52 8.49 10.83 -17.74
N TYR A 53 7.84 10.80 -16.56
CA TYR A 53 7.33 9.56 -15.99
C TYR A 53 6.18 8.97 -16.81
N ASP A 54 5.27 9.81 -17.32
CA ASP A 54 4.15 9.33 -18.14
C ASP A 54 4.64 8.72 -19.45
N VAL A 55 5.66 9.32 -20.08
CA VAL A 55 6.30 8.79 -21.28
C VAL A 55 6.94 7.43 -21.00
N TYR A 56 7.68 7.29 -19.89
CA TYR A 56 8.28 6.02 -19.49
C TYR A 56 7.23 4.95 -19.17
N HIS A 57 6.14 5.32 -18.51
CA HIS A 57 5.07 4.38 -18.15
C HIS A 57 4.20 3.98 -19.33
N LEU A 58 3.93 4.89 -20.27
CA LEU A 58 3.27 4.54 -21.53
C LEU A 58 4.10 3.52 -22.32
N ALA A 59 5.43 3.70 -22.34
CA ALA A 59 6.33 2.77 -23.03
C ALA A 59 6.47 1.41 -22.32
N THR A 60 6.57 1.41 -20.99
CA THR A 60 6.90 0.18 -20.21
C THR A 60 5.69 -0.53 -19.63
N ARG A 61 4.57 0.16 -19.46
CA ARG A 61 3.33 -0.35 -18.84
C ARG A 61 2.08 0.13 -19.60
N PRO A 62 1.94 -0.17 -20.89
CA PRO A 62 0.84 0.33 -21.73
C PRO A 62 -0.56 -0.07 -21.22
N PHE A 63 -0.67 -1.14 -20.43
CA PHE A 63 -1.94 -1.60 -19.86
C PHE A 63 -2.38 -0.79 -18.62
N PHE A 64 -1.47 -0.05 -17.98
CA PHE A 64 -1.80 0.72 -16.78
C PHE A 64 -2.80 1.83 -17.10
N TRP A 65 -2.52 2.65 -18.10
CA TRP A 65 -3.39 3.77 -18.45
C TRP A 65 -4.70 3.31 -19.07
N LYS A 66 -4.68 2.25 -19.88
CA LYS A 66 -5.92 1.60 -20.35
C LYS A 66 -6.81 1.14 -19.19
N ALA A 67 -6.21 0.62 -18.12
CA ALA A 67 -6.95 0.23 -16.93
C ALA A 67 -7.56 1.43 -16.21
N VAL A 68 -6.81 2.52 -16.07
CA VAL A 68 -7.31 3.78 -15.48
C VAL A 68 -8.48 4.30 -16.31
N ASP A 69 -8.34 4.39 -17.64
CA ASP A 69 -9.39 4.87 -18.54
C ASP A 69 -10.67 4.03 -18.41
N LEU A 70 -10.55 2.69 -18.43
CA LEU A 70 -11.68 1.79 -18.23
C LEU A 70 -12.40 2.02 -16.90
N LEU A 71 -11.65 2.23 -15.81
CA LEU A 71 -12.24 2.48 -14.50
C LEU A 71 -12.87 3.88 -14.39
N LEU A 72 -12.27 4.89 -15.05
CA LEU A 72 -12.82 6.23 -15.15
C LEU A 72 -14.15 6.25 -15.91
N GLU A 73 -14.32 5.40 -16.91
CA GLU A 73 -15.60 5.23 -17.62
C GLU A 73 -16.68 4.61 -16.72
N LYS A 74 -16.30 3.63 -15.88
CA LYS A 74 -17.23 2.96 -14.97
C LYS A 74 -17.76 3.88 -13.85
N LYS A 75 -17.03 4.93 -13.45
CA LYS A 75 -17.40 5.97 -12.45
C LYS A 75 -18.02 5.45 -11.13
N LYS A 76 -17.64 4.26 -10.65
CA LYS A 76 -18.21 3.65 -9.43
C LYS A 76 -17.36 3.81 -8.17
N ALA A 77 -16.08 4.16 -8.33
CA ALA A 77 -15.12 4.25 -7.23
C ALA A 77 -14.13 5.40 -7.47
N HIS A 78 -13.60 5.98 -6.39
CA HIS A 78 -12.50 6.94 -6.47
C HIS A 78 -11.20 6.24 -6.85
N LEU A 79 -10.42 6.82 -7.74
CA LEU A 79 -9.15 6.26 -8.21
C LEU A 79 -7.99 6.98 -7.55
N LEU A 80 -7.22 6.23 -6.76
CA LEU A 80 -6.04 6.74 -6.07
C LEU A 80 -4.78 6.09 -6.61
N VAL A 81 -3.65 6.80 -6.52
CA VAL A 81 -2.31 6.21 -6.69
C VAL A 81 -1.67 5.94 -5.34
N SER A 82 -0.95 4.83 -5.18
CA SER A 82 -0.06 4.64 -4.03
C SER A 82 1.38 4.96 -4.41
N VAL A 83 1.97 5.90 -3.69
CA VAL A 83 3.33 6.42 -3.87
C VAL A 83 4.22 5.88 -2.76
N GLY A 84 5.37 5.31 -3.12
CA GLY A 84 6.38 4.87 -2.15
C GLY A 84 6.18 3.45 -1.59
N THR A 85 5.36 2.62 -2.23
CA THR A 85 5.07 1.25 -1.78
C THR A 85 6.09 0.21 -2.26
N PHE A 86 7.08 0.58 -3.08
CA PHE A 86 8.07 -0.36 -3.64
C PHE A 86 9.49 0.21 -3.60
N GLY A 87 10.47 -0.68 -3.38
CA GLY A 87 11.91 -0.37 -3.44
C GLY A 87 12.41 0.54 -2.30
N ASP A 88 13.49 1.28 -2.56
CA ASP A 88 14.16 2.24 -1.64
C ASP A 88 13.35 3.53 -1.38
N ALA A 89 12.03 3.49 -1.55
CA ALA A 89 11.13 4.63 -1.43
C ALA A 89 11.34 5.43 -0.13
N SER A 90 11.58 4.75 1.00
CA SER A 90 11.79 5.40 2.29
C SER A 90 13.01 6.32 2.31
N ARG A 91 14.10 5.96 1.61
CA ARG A 91 15.31 6.81 1.50
C ARG A 91 15.01 8.05 0.68
N LEU A 92 14.33 7.88 -0.45
CA LEU A 92 14.00 8.98 -1.32
C LEU A 92 12.99 9.96 -0.70
N ILE A 93 11.98 9.44 0.00
CA ILE A 93 11.02 10.24 0.76
C ILE A 93 11.75 11.02 1.87
N THR A 94 12.77 10.42 2.48
CA THR A 94 13.64 11.09 3.44
C THR A 94 14.44 12.23 2.81
N ASP A 95 15.04 12.01 1.64
CA ASP A 95 15.80 13.03 0.91
C ASP A 95 14.90 14.22 0.52
N VAL A 96 13.66 13.94 0.09
CA VAL A 96 12.66 14.96 -0.23
C VAL A 96 12.28 15.75 1.01
N ALA A 97 11.98 15.09 2.12
CA ALA A 97 11.59 15.76 3.35
C ALA A 97 12.72 16.62 3.93
N GLY A 98 13.98 16.16 3.79
CA GLY A 98 15.16 16.85 4.30
C GLY A 98 15.53 18.15 3.56
N ASN A 99 15.00 18.37 2.35
CA ASN A 99 15.32 19.55 1.54
C ASN A 99 14.04 20.34 1.16
N SER A 100 13.97 21.62 1.54
CA SER A 100 12.77 22.45 1.33
C SER A 100 12.39 22.66 -0.15
N ASP A 101 13.38 22.76 -1.03
CA ASP A 101 13.18 23.02 -2.45
C ASP A 101 12.74 21.76 -3.17
N THR A 102 13.38 20.63 -2.86
CA THR A 102 12.97 19.31 -3.36
C THR A 102 11.56 18.97 -2.88
N MET A 103 11.26 19.20 -1.60
CA MET A 103 9.90 19.05 -1.05
C MET A 103 8.88 19.91 -1.81
N ALA A 104 9.22 21.17 -2.10
CA ALA A 104 8.34 22.07 -2.83
C ALA A 104 8.08 21.60 -4.28
N ARG A 105 9.14 21.19 -5.00
CA ARG A 105 9.02 20.65 -6.36
C ARG A 105 8.22 19.37 -6.38
N PHE A 106 8.56 18.41 -5.51
CA PHE A 106 7.84 17.15 -5.38
C PHE A 106 6.34 17.35 -5.11
N SER A 107 6.01 18.19 -4.13
CA SER A 107 4.59 18.44 -3.77
C SER A 107 3.79 19.00 -4.95
N ARG A 108 4.36 19.94 -5.71
CA ARG A 108 3.70 20.52 -6.89
C ARG A 108 3.57 19.52 -8.04
N ASN A 109 4.63 18.76 -8.31
CA ASN A 109 4.64 17.80 -9.40
C ASN A 109 3.66 16.66 -9.13
N LEU A 110 3.58 16.18 -7.89
CA LEU A 110 2.61 15.16 -7.47
C LEU A 110 1.17 15.63 -7.74
N VAL A 111 0.81 16.83 -7.30
CA VAL A 111 -0.54 17.40 -7.51
C VAL A 111 -0.85 17.54 -8.99
N ARG A 112 0.08 18.10 -9.78
CA ARG A 112 -0.09 18.26 -11.23
C ARG A 112 -0.31 16.93 -11.93
N TRP A 113 0.43 15.90 -11.53
CA TRP A 113 0.33 14.58 -12.14
C TRP A 113 -0.96 13.86 -11.77
N VAL A 114 -1.38 13.92 -10.50
CA VAL A 114 -2.67 13.35 -10.06
C VAL A 114 -3.83 13.99 -10.84
N LEU A 115 -3.80 15.32 -10.99
CA LEU A 115 -4.82 16.06 -11.77
C LEU A 115 -4.75 15.74 -13.26
N GLY A 116 -3.56 15.76 -13.86
CA GLY A 116 -3.36 15.50 -15.30
C GLY A 116 -3.84 14.11 -15.71
N ASN A 117 -3.72 13.15 -14.80
CA ASN A 117 -4.15 11.77 -15.00
C ASN A 117 -5.56 11.47 -14.47
N LYS A 118 -6.34 12.52 -14.11
CA LYS A 118 -7.74 12.42 -13.66
C LYS A 118 -7.95 11.50 -12.46
N LEU A 119 -6.95 11.40 -11.59
CA LEU A 119 -7.04 10.62 -10.36
C LEU A 119 -7.67 11.48 -9.25
N ASP A 120 -8.36 10.83 -8.34
CA ASP A 120 -9.03 11.47 -7.19
C ASP A 120 -8.07 11.73 -6.03
N GLY A 121 -6.84 11.23 -6.07
CA GLY A 121 -5.88 11.43 -4.99
C GLY A 121 -4.72 10.45 -4.94
N ALA A 122 -4.05 10.42 -3.79
CA ALA A 122 -2.85 9.64 -3.56
C ALA A 122 -2.73 9.11 -2.12
N LEU A 123 -2.19 7.90 -1.98
CA LEU A 123 -1.72 7.33 -0.73
C LEU A 123 -0.20 7.40 -0.68
N MET A 124 0.34 7.99 0.38
CA MET A 124 1.78 8.08 0.61
C MET A 124 2.22 6.98 1.59
N ALA A 125 3.02 6.04 1.10
CA ALA A 125 3.68 5.01 1.91
C ALA A 125 5.13 5.43 2.24
N GLY A 126 5.73 4.86 3.30
CA GLY A 126 7.14 5.11 3.66
C GLY A 126 7.42 6.45 4.34
N VAL A 127 6.40 7.29 4.57
CA VAL A 127 6.52 8.56 5.30
C VAL A 127 6.74 8.33 6.80
N PHE A 128 6.09 7.29 7.35
CA PHE A 128 6.21 6.90 8.75
C PHE A 128 6.44 5.38 8.88
N PRO A 129 7.23 4.92 9.89
CA PRO A 129 7.91 5.73 10.89
C PRO A 129 9.05 6.57 10.31
N ALA A 130 9.15 7.82 10.77
CA ALA A 130 10.22 8.73 10.39
C ALA A 130 11.34 8.69 11.43
N PRO A 131 12.63 8.73 11.03
CA PRO A 131 13.72 8.95 11.98
C PRO A 131 13.50 10.21 12.81
N GLY A 132 13.90 10.19 14.09
CA GLY A 132 13.67 11.27 15.04
C GLY A 132 13.95 12.69 14.51
N PRO A 133 15.15 12.96 13.96
CA PRO A 133 15.51 14.28 13.41
C PRO A 133 14.62 14.72 12.23
N LEU A 134 14.12 13.77 11.45
CA LEU A 134 13.35 14.02 10.22
C LEU A 134 11.84 14.02 10.44
N ARG A 135 11.37 13.63 11.62
CA ARG A 135 9.93 13.52 11.92
C ARG A 135 9.18 14.83 11.67
N ASN A 136 9.75 15.97 12.08
CA ASN A 136 9.15 17.28 11.86
C ASN A 136 9.14 17.67 10.38
N ALA A 137 10.19 17.30 9.64
CA ALA A 137 10.29 17.53 8.21
C ALA A 137 9.25 16.71 7.44
N MET A 138 9.06 15.44 7.80
CA MET A 138 8.00 14.57 7.25
C MET A 138 6.61 15.15 7.52
N VAL A 139 6.34 15.61 8.75
CA VAL A 139 5.06 16.28 9.07
C VAL A 139 4.88 17.55 8.23
N LYS A 140 5.92 18.37 8.06
CA LYS A 140 5.87 19.58 7.22
C LYS A 140 5.56 19.24 5.76
N MET A 141 6.14 18.17 5.23
CA MET A 141 5.87 17.67 3.88
C MET A 141 4.41 17.23 3.73
N VAL A 142 3.91 16.38 4.64
CA VAL A 142 2.50 15.93 4.61
C VAL A 142 1.54 17.11 4.67
N LYS A 143 1.81 18.10 5.55
CA LYS A 143 1.00 19.33 5.62
C LYS A 143 1.00 20.10 4.30
N LYS A 144 2.17 20.24 3.66
CA LYS A 144 2.30 20.96 2.39
C LYS A 144 1.51 20.25 1.28
N ILE A 145 1.67 18.94 1.14
CA ILE A 145 0.94 18.14 0.15
C ILE A 145 -0.55 18.19 0.44
N GLY A 146 -0.98 17.94 1.68
CA GLY A 146 -2.40 17.93 2.06
C GLY A 146 -3.07 19.29 1.86
N THR A 147 -2.36 20.39 2.07
CA THR A 147 -2.87 21.74 1.75
C THR A 147 -3.12 21.89 0.26
N LEU A 148 -2.18 21.47 -0.59
CA LEU A 148 -2.37 21.53 -2.04
C LEU A 148 -3.48 20.60 -2.53
N PHE A 149 -3.55 19.38 -1.99
CA PHE A 149 -4.59 18.42 -2.33
C PHE A 149 -5.99 18.96 -2.01
N ARG A 150 -6.17 19.57 -0.84
CA ARG A 150 -7.44 20.20 -0.44
C ARG A 150 -7.89 21.31 -1.37
N VAL A 151 -6.97 22.18 -1.81
CA VAL A 151 -7.28 23.25 -2.77
C VAL A 151 -7.86 22.69 -4.07
N HIS A 152 -7.43 21.50 -4.46
CA HIS A 152 -7.87 20.82 -5.68
C HIS A 152 -8.91 19.72 -5.44
N HIS A 153 -9.49 19.63 -4.24
CA HIS A 153 -10.47 18.59 -3.86
C HIS A 153 -9.97 17.15 -4.06
N LEU A 154 -8.66 16.92 -3.91
CA LEU A 154 -8.03 15.60 -3.98
C LEU A 154 -7.93 14.95 -2.60
N HIS A 155 -7.97 13.63 -2.57
CA HIS A 155 -7.79 12.82 -1.37
C HIS A 155 -6.31 12.54 -1.09
N LEU A 156 -5.85 12.87 0.11
CA LEU A 156 -4.54 12.48 0.60
C LEU A 156 -4.68 11.42 1.68
N GLY A 157 -4.03 10.27 1.47
CA GLY A 157 -3.90 9.24 2.49
C GLY A 157 -2.47 8.92 2.87
N LEU A 158 -2.30 8.29 4.04
CA LEU A 158 -1.02 7.75 4.49
C LEU A 158 -1.12 6.24 4.66
N VAL A 159 -0.10 5.51 4.20
CA VAL A 159 0.07 4.08 4.49
C VAL A 159 1.15 3.94 5.56
N VAL A 160 0.79 3.35 6.69
CA VAL A 160 1.68 3.23 7.86
C VAL A 160 1.67 1.83 8.44
N PRO A 161 2.80 1.31 8.95
CA PRO A 161 2.80 0.08 9.72
C PRO A 161 2.25 0.31 11.14
N PRO A 162 1.79 -0.74 11.85
CA PRO A 162 1.22 -0.62 13.20
C PRO A 162 2.18 0.02 14.22
N HIS A 163 3.49 -0.23 14.05
CA HIS A 163 4.54 0.28 14.94
C HIS A 163 4.96 1.73 14.65
N ALA A 164 4.33 2.42 13.69
CA ALA A 164 4.65 3.82 13.38
C ALA A 164 4.30 4.81 14.51
N LYS A 165 3.50 4.38 15.50
CA LYS A 165 3.08 5.15 16.68
C LYS A 165 2.50 6.54 16.36
N LEU A 166 1.95 6.73 15.16
CA LEU A 166 1.48 8.03 14.66
C LEU A 166 0.40 8.64 15.58
N PHE A 167 -0.45 7.77 16.15
CA PHE A 167 -1.57 8.13 17.00
C PHE A 167 -1.34 7.89 18.50
N HIS A 168 -0.14 7.47 18.92
CA HIS A 168 0.14 7.28 20.34
C HIS A 168 0.12 8.62 21.11
N ASN A 169 0.58 9.70 20.47
CA ASN A 169 0.50 11.04 21.02
C ASN A 169 -0.67 11.79 20.37
N ARG A 170 -1.75 12.01 21.14
CA ARG A 170 -3.02 12.62 20.70
C ARG A 170 -2.81 13.90 19.87
N GLY A 171 -1.85 14.75 20.26
CA GLY A 171 -1.56 16.01 19.57
C GLY A 171 -0.98 15.87 18.15
N ALA A 172 -0.19 14.83 17.86
CA ALA A 172 0.40 14.66 16.53
C ALA A 172 -0.61 14.08 15.53
N GLY A 173 -1.40 13.10 15.96
CA GLY A 173 -2.48 12.51 15.16
C GLY A 173 -3.54 13.54 14.78
N VAL A 174 -4.01 14.35 15.74
CA VAL A 174 -5.01 15.41 15.49
C VAL A 174 -4.49 16.44 14.49
N LYS A 175 -3.23 16.85 14.59
CA LYS A 175 -2.61 17.80 13.65
C LYS A 175 -2.48 17.24 12.24
N LEU A 176 -2.29 15.93 12.08
CA LEU A 176 -2.20 15.28 10.76
C LEU A 176 -3.57 15.00 10.15
N ALA A 177 -4.58 14.68 10.98
CA ALA A 177 -5.97 14.50 10.53
C ALA A 177 -6.54 15.77 9.86
N GLN A 178 -5.97 16.94 10.14
CA GLN A 178 -6.29 18.19 9.43
C GLN A 178 -5.72 18.27 8.00
N PHE A 179 -4.99 17.27 7.51
CA PHE A 179 -4.39 17.31 6.17
C PHE A 179 -4.48 15.96 5.45
N VAL A 180 -4.94 14.92 6.14
CA VAL A 180 -4.98 13.54 5.65
C VAL A 180 -6.40 13.02 5.83
N ASP A 181 -6.99 12.53 4.76
CA ASP A 181 -8.37 12.05 4.71
C ASP A 181 -8.48 10.59 5.18
N VAL A 182 -7.45 9.79 4.89
CA VAL A 182 -7.41 8.37 5.26
C VAL A 182 -6.04 7.94 5.75
N VAL A 183 -6.01 7.12 6.80
CA VAL A 183 -4.80 6.43 7.22
C VAL A 183 -5.02 4.93 7.10
N VAL A 184 -4.27 4.32 6.19
CA VAL A 184 -4.26 2.88 5.94
C VAL A 184 -3.18 2.26 6.81
N VAL A 185 -3.60 1.45 7.78
CA VAL A 185 -2.66 0.69 8.61
C VAL A 185 -2.37 -0.64 7.93
N MET A 186 -1.13 -0.83 7.47
CA MET A 186 -0.72 -2.06 6.83
C MET A 186 -0.43 -3.14 7.89
N VAL A 187 -1.45 -3.93 8.21
CA VAL A 187 -1.33 -5.09 9.11
C VAL A 187 -0.85 -6.30 8.30
N SER A 188 0.36 -6.22 7.76
CA SER A 188 1.01 -7.42 7.22
C SER A 188 1.73 -8.16 8.35
N PRO A 189 1.54 -9.48 8.51
CA PRO A 189 2.30 -10.28 9.46
C PRO A 189 3.77 -10.46 9.09
N PHE A 190 4.25 -9.90 7.97
CA PHE A 190 5.65 -9.98 7.55
C PHE A 190 6.24 -8.63 7.15
N PRO A 191 7.43 -8.27 7.66
CA PRO A 191 8.31 -7.37 6.94
C PRO A 191 8.84 -8.10 5.69
N PHE A 192 8.95 -7.41 4.55
CA PHE A 192 9.62 -7.90 3.33
C PHE A 192 11.15 -8.06 3.52
N THR A 193 11.60 -8.44 4.72
CA THR A 193 12.98 -8.79 5.02
C THR A 193 13.05 -10.30 5.23
N GLY A 194 13.56 -11.00 4.22
CA GLY A 194 14.07 -12.36 4.39
C GLY A 194 13.07 -13.46 4.06
N LEU A 195 13.47 -14.27 3.10
CA LEU A 195 12.97 -15.60 2.74
C LEU A 195 12.36 -16.38 3.91
N CYS A 196 11.22 -17.01 3.65
CA CYS A 196 10.74 -18.18 4.40
C CYS A 196 11.88 -19.20 4.53
N GLY A 197 12.48 -19.31 5.71
CA GLY A 197 13.55 -20.27 5.98
C GLY A 197 13.08 -21.66 6.42
N LYS A 198 11.76 -21.89 6.63
CA LYS A 198 11.20 -23.18 7.12
C LYS A 198 9.76 -23.41 6.59
N PRO A 199 9.31 -24.68 6.43
CA PRO A 199 8.22 -25.06 5.51
C PRO A 199 6.80 -24.87 6.04
N THR A 200 6.56 -23.93 6.96
CA THR A 200 5.22 -23.71 7.54
C THR A 200 4.97 -22.22 7.79
N CYS A 201 4.65 -21.49 6.72
CA CYS A 201 3.97 -20.20 6.85
C CYS A 201 2.47 -20.38 6.64
N MET A 202 1.70 -20.39 7.72
CA MET A 202 0.25 -20.20 7.66
C MET A 202 -0.03 -18.74 7.28
N LEU A 203 -0.56 -18.50 6.08
CA LEU A 203 -1.09 -17.18 5.70
C LEU A 203 -2.41 -16.94 6.46
N CYS A 204 -2.47 -15.85 7.21
CA CYS A 204 -3.61 -15.39 8.03
C CYS A 204 -3.91 -16.23 9.28
N THR A 205 -3.23 -15.94 10.40
CA THR A 205 -3.83 -16.14 11.72
C THR A 205 -4.80 -15.00 12.02
N ARG A 206 -6.04 -15.38 12.32
CA ARG A 206 -7.12 -14.53 12.83
C ARG A 206 -6.57 -13.59 13.91
N VAL A 207 -6.75 -12.27 13.77
CA VAL A 207 -6.42 -11.30 14.82
C VAL A 207 -7.39 -11.52 15.97
N ILE A 208 -7.07 -12.47 16.86
CA ILE A 208 -7.76 -12.64 18.14
C ILE A 208 -7.05 -11.69 19.10
N GLY A 209 -7.70 -10.56 19.41
CA GLY A 209 -7.27 -9.73 20.52
C GLY A 209 -7.25 -10.60 21.78
N HIS A 210 -6.11 -10.67 22.46
CA HIS A 210 -5.98 -11.39 23.73
C HIS A 210 -7.07 -10.94 24.71
N PRO A 211 -8.04 -11.80 25.07
CA PRO A 211 -8.79 -11.58 26.29
C PRO A 211 -7.85 -11.91 27.44
N LYS A 212 -7.82 -11.06 28.47
CA LYS A 212 -7.21 -11.42 29.75
C LYS A 212 -7.78 -12.78 30.17
N ILE A 213 -6.90 -13.75 30.37
CA ILE A 213 -7.25 -15.10 30.80
C ILE A 213 -7.71 -15.00 32.27
N THR A 214 -9.01 -15.14 32.49
CA THR A 214 -9.56 -15.61 33.76
C THR A 214 -10.63 -16.66 33.44
N GLY A 215 -10.39 -17.89 33.90
CA GLY A 215 -11.44 -18.86 34.26
C GLY A 215 -12.14 -19.62 33.13
N ASN A 216 -11.61 -20.80 32.84
CA ASN A 216 -12.33 -22.08 32.68
C ASN A 216 -13.76 -22.07 32.07
N SER A 217 -13.90 -22.52 30.82
CA SER A 217 -14.96 -23.45 30.37
C SER A 217 -14.84 -23.72 28.86
N GLY A 218 -14.96 -24.99 28.47
CA GLY A 218 -14.62 -25.49 27.15
C GLY A 218 -15.65 -25.17 26.07
N HIS A 219 -15.14 -24.90 24.86
CA HIS A 219 -15.87 -25.10 23.61
C HIS A 219 -14.90 -25.65 22.54
N HIS A 220 -15.36 -26.68 21.83
CA HIS A 220 -14.62 -27.43 20.83
C HIS A 220 -13.98 -26.54 19.76
N VAL A 221 -12.65 -26.62 19.66
CA VAL A 221 -11.88 -26.17 18.50
C VAL A 221 -11.73 -27.37 17.56
N ARG A 222 -12.33 -27.30 16.35
CA ARG A 222 -11.94 -28.19 15.25
C ARG A 222 -10.54 -27.78 14.81
N SER A 223 -9.55 -28.60 15.18
CA SER A 223 -8.17 -28.50 14.74
C SER A 223 -8.07 -28.80 13.24
N CYS A 224 -7.44 -27.91 12.47
CA CYS A 224 -6.95 -28.23 11.14
C CYS A 224 -5.81 -29.25 11.29
N GLN A 225 -6.10 -30.54 11.09
CA GLN A 225 -5.06 -31.57 11.01
C GLN A 225 -4.29 -31.43 9.69
N PRO A 226 -2.95 -31.53 9.70
CA PRO A 226 -2.17 -31.69 8.48
C PRO A 226 -2.36 -33.12 7.98
N PHE A 227 -2.92 -33.25 6.78
CA PHE A 227 -3.01 -34.53 6.07
C PHE A 227 -1.63 -34.82 5.44
N TRP A 228 -0.77 -35.56 6.13
CA TRP A 228 0.30 -36.40 5.55
C TRP A 228 0.83 -37.35 6.64
N GLN A 229 0.47 -38.64 6.53
CA GLN A 229 1.13 -39.74 7.26
C GLN A 229 2.38 -40.18 6.46
N PRO A 230 3.52 -40.50 7.12
CA PRO A 230 4.65 -41.12 6.45
C PRO A 230 4.49 -42.65 6.46
N SER A 231 4.31 -43.26 5.29
CA SER A 231 4.50 -44.70 5.11
C SER A 231 5.90 -44.95 4.57
N HIS A 232 6.86 -45.24 5.46
CA HIS A 232 8.03 -46.02 5.10
C HIS A 232 7.62 -47.48 4.91
N PRO A 233 8.29 -48.19 4.01
CA PRO A 233 8.91 -49.44 4.43
C PRO A 233 10.41 -49.43 4.13
N SER A 234 11.16 -49.86 5.13
CA SER A 234 12.55 -50.27 5.08
C SER A 234 12.72 -51.61 4.37
N HIS A 235 13.83 -51.74 3.64
CA HIS A 235 14.68 -52.93 3.38
C HIS A 235 15.01 -53.15 1.89
N GLY A 236 16.31 -53.34 1.60
CA GLY A 236 16.77 -53.98 0.37
C GLY A 236 18.12 -53.45 -0.12
N ALA A 237 19.17 -54.25 0.04
CA ALA A 237 20.55 -53.96 -0.30
C ALA A 237 20.89 -54.12 -1.80
N LEU A 238 22.15 -53.77 -2.12
CA LEU A 238 23.05 -54.31 -3.17
C LEU A 238 23.20 -53.53 -4.50
N PHE A 239 24.48 -53.13 -4.72
CA PHE A 239 25.29 -53.04 -5.94
C PHE A 239 24.62 -52.99 -7.32
N ASN A 240 24.91 -51.95 -8.11
CA ASN A 240 25.99 -51.94 -9.11
C ASN A 240 26.27 -50.50 -9.57
#